data_AF-H0E5H2-F1
#
_entry.id   AF-H0E5H2-F1
#
_cell.length_a   1.000
_cell.length_b   1.000
_cell.length_c   1.000
_cell.angle_alpha   90.00
_cell.angle_beta   90.00
_cell.angle_gamma   90.00
#
_symmetry.space_group_name_H-M   'P 1'
#
loop_
_entity.id
_entity.type
_entity.pdbx_description
1 polymer ?
#
loop_
_entity_poly.entity_id
_entity_poly.type
_entity_poly.pdbx_seq_one_letter_code
_entity_poly.pdbx_strand_id
1 'polypeptide(L)'
;MARDHDAGRLQRPLGALALGPDYVEAVHAHEDRVPAAAVAAIAARIASGKLGEADDLDVRPELGREGAPERRADDGATGWSCALGEDGDLRLRWWTRDDGAIELRDLAG
;
A
#
# COMPACT_ATOMS: atom_id res chain seq x y z
N MET A 1 -10.53 -8.91 13.02
CA MET A 1 -9.89 -7.90 13.87
C MET A 1 -9.60 -6.70 12.99
N ALA A 2 -10.47 -5.69 13.03
CA ALA A 2 -10.21 -4.45 12.33
C ALA A 2 -9.28 -3.57 13.19
N ARG A 3 -8.47 -2.75 12.52
CA ARG A 3 -7.89 -1.48 13.02
C ARG A 3 -6.54 -1.55 13.73
N ASP A 4 -5.48 -1.67 12.96
CA ASP A 4 -4.23 -0.98 13.34
C ASP A 4 -3.81 0.02 12.25
N HIS A 5 -4.00 -0.30 10.96
CA HIS A 5 -3.74 0.64 9.87
C HIS A 5 -4.64 1.91 9.93
N ASP A 6 -5.87 1.80 10.44
CA ASP A 6 -6.83 2.91 10.54
C ASP A 6 -6.83 3.63 11.89
N ALA A 7 -6.27 3.04 12.95
CA ALA A 7 -6.36 3.59 14.30
C ALA A 7 -5.66 4.95 14.43
N GLY A 8 -4.59 5.18 13.65
CA GLY A 8 -3.92 6.48 13.54
C GLY A 8 -4.56 7.45 12.54
N ARG A 9 -5.44 6.99 11.64
CA ARG A 9 -5.98 7.77 10.51
C ARG A 9 -7.14 8.69 10.89
N LEU A 10 -7.96 8.32 11.86
CA LEU A 10 -9.07 9.18 12.32
C LEU A 10 -8.61 10.50 12.98
N GLN A 11 -7.33 10.59 13.38
CA GLN A 11 -6.77 11.75 14.08
C GLN A 11 -5.79 12.57 13.22
N ARG A 12 -5.53 12.18 11.97
CA ARG A 12 -4.56 12.84 11.07
C ARG A 12 -5.27 13.21 9.76
N PRO A 13 -5.24 14.48 9.30
CA PRO A 13 -5.78 14.85 8.00
C PRO A 13 -5.10 14.03 6.89
N LEU A 14 -5.82 13.71 5.81
CA LEU A 14 -5.25 12.99 4.66
C LEU A 14 -4.01 13.75 4.17
N GLY A 15 -2.83 13.14 4.32
CA GLY A 15 -1.59 13.68 3.79
C GLY A 15 -1.52 13.57 2.27
N ALA A 16 -0.51 14.20 1.67
CA ALA A 16 -0.28 14.08 0.24
C ALA A 16 0.00 12.63 -0.16
N LEU A 17 -0.43 12.24 -1.36
CA LEU A 17 0.01 10.99 -1.98
C LEU A 17 1.39 11.21 -2.59
N ALA A 18 2.34 10.35 -2.25
CA ALA A 18 3.66 10.28 -2.85
C ALA A 18 3.84 8.98 -3.64
N LEU A 19 4.67 9.03 -4.68
CA LEU A 19 5.08 7.86 -5.44
C LEU A 19 6.57 7.62 -5.16
N GLY A 20 6.90 6.37 -4.83
CA GLY A 20 8.27 5.90 -4.69
C GLY A 20 8.99 5.91 -6.05
N PRO A 21 10.33 5.92 -6.03
CA PRO A 21 11.14 6.06 -7.24
C PRO A 21 10.87 4.96 -8.28
N ASP A 22 10.57 3.75 -7.81
CA ASP A 22 10.41 2.57 -8.66
C ASP A 22 8.94 2.28 -9.01
N TYR A 23 7.99 3.07 -8.47
CA TYR A 23 6.56 2.77 -8.58
C TYR A 23 6.08 2.71 -10.03
N VAL A 24 6.40 3.73 -10.82
CA VAL A 24 5.92 3.84 -12.20
C VAL A 24 6.50 2.72 -13.07
N GLU A 25 7.79 2.43 -12.92
CA GLU A 25 8.45 1.34 -13.63
C GLU A 25 7.87 -0.03 -13.24
N ALA A 26 7.61 -0.26 -11.96
CA ALA A 26 6.99 -1.49 -11.48
C ALA A 26 5.55 -1.68 -12.00
N VAL A 27 4.76 -0.61 -12.13
CA VAL A 27 3.42 -0.67 -12.74
C VAL A 27 3.53 -1.09 -14.21
N HIS A 28 4.45 -0.49 -14.97
CA HIS A 28 4.65 -0.84 -16.38
C HIS A 28 5.17 -2.28 -16.55
N ALA A 29 6.09 -2.73 -15.71
CA ALA A 29 6.63 -4.09 -15.76
C ALA A 29 5.59 -5.19 -15.50
N HIS A 30 4.42 -4.84 -14.96
CA HIS A 30 3.36 -5.78 -14.61
C HIS A 30 2.03 -5.50 -15.33
N GLU A 31 2.02 -4.70 -16.39
CA GLU A 31 0.78 -4.37 -17.13
C GLU A 31 0.09 -5.59 -17.75
N ASP A 32 0.88 -6.62 -18.12
CA ASP A 32 0.37 -7.89 -18.64
C ASP A 32 -0.38 -8.73 -17.59
N ARG A 33 -0.12 -8.49 -16.30
CA ARG A 33 -0.74 -9.21 -15.17
C ARG A 33 -1.94 -8.44 -14.63
N VAL A 34 -1.76 -7.14 -14.42
CA VAL A 34 -2.79 -6.26 -13.84
C VAL A 34 -2.83 -4.96 -14.61
N PRO A 35 -3.99 -4.58 -15.20
CA PRO A 35 -4.11 -3.32 -15.90
C PRO A 35 -3.79 -2.13 -15.00
N ALA A 36 -3.06 -1.14 -15.51
CA ALA A 36 -2.70 0.06 -14.76
C ALA A 36 -3.93 0.78 -14.12
N ALA A 37 -5.08 0.73 -14.79
CA ALA A 37 -6.33 1.28 -14.26
C ALA A 37 -6.82 0.57 -12.98
N ALA A 38 -6.62 -0.75 -12.87
CA ALA A 38 -6.95 -1.51 -11.68
C ALA A 38 -6.00 -1.18 -10.52
N VAL A 39 -4.71 -1.04 -10.81
CA VAL A 39 -3.71 -0.57 -9.83
C VAL A 39 -4.06 0.83 -9.33
N ALA A 40 -4.40 1.74 -10.24
CA ALA A 40 -4.78 3.11 -9.91
C ALA A 40 -6.05 3.18 -9.04
N ALA A 41 -7.04 2.33 -9.30
CA ALA A 41 -8.26 2.25 -8.49
C ALA A 41 -7.97 1.82 -7.04
N ILE A 42 -7.10 0.82 -6.86
CA ILE A 42 -6.68 0.36 -5.54
C ILE A 42 -5.84 1.44 -4.83
N ALA A 43 -4.87 2.03 -5.53
CA ALA A 43 -4.07 3.15 -5.04
C ALA A 43 -4.93 4.33 -4.55
N ALA A 44 -5.97 4.70 -5.31
CA ALA A 44 -6.90 5.74 -4.91
C ALA A 44 -7.68 5.38 -3.63
N ARG A 45 -8.12 4.13 -3.48
CA ARG A 45 -8.79 3.65 -2.26
C ARG A 45 -7.87 3.69 -1.03
N ILE A 46 -6.60 3.32 -1.21
CA ILE A 46 -5.57 3.42 -0.15
C ILE A 46 -5.37 4.89 0.25
N ALA A 47 -5.17 5.77 -0.74
CA ALA A 47 -4.92 7.19 -0.53
C ALA A 47 -6.11 7.92 0.11
N SER A 48 -7.34 7.52 -0.22
CA SER A 48 -8.55 8.11 0.36
C SER A 48 -8.89 7.57 1.76
N GLY A 49 -8.13 6.61 2.28
CA GLY A 49 -8.42 5.96 3.56
C GLY A 49 -9.64 5.05 3.54
N LYS A 50 -10.15 4.66 2.37
CA LYS A 50 -11.37 3.86 2.20
C LYS A 50 -11.12 2.34 2.16
N LEU A 51 -9.94 1.91 2.57
CA LEU A 51 -9.58 0.50 2.65
C LEU A 51 -10.53 -0.27 3.58
N GLY A 52 -10.91 0.31 4.72
CA GLY A 52 -11.84 -0.32 5.67
C GLY A 52 -13.33 -0.25 5.29
N GLU A 53 -13.69 0.39 4.15
CA GLU A 53 -15.08 0.50 3.70
C GLU A 53 -15.55 -0.72 2.88
N ALA A 54 -14.62 -1.55 2.39
CA ALA A 54 -14.98 -2.84 1.82
C ALA A 54 -13.92 -3.90 2.15
N ASP A 55 -14.39 -5.06 2.63
CA ASP A 55 -13.58 -6.20 3.08
C ASP A 55 -13.00 -7.03 1.92
N ASP A 56 -12.92 -6.47 0.70
CA ASP A 56 -12.48 -7.17 -0.50
C ASP A 56 -10.96 -7.16 -0.70
N LEU A 57 -10.23 -6.31 0.04
CA LEU A 57 -8.78 -6.19 -0.09
C LEU A 57 -8.03 -6.94 1.02
N ASP A 58 -7.19 -7.88 0.61
CA ASP A 58 -6.26 -8.59 1.48
C ASP A 58 -5.07 -7.69 1.87
N VAL A 59 -5.31 -6.79 2.82
CA VAL A 59 -4.32 -5.87 3.39
C VAL A 59 -3.59 -6.53 4.57
N ARG A 60 -2.26 -6.51 4.53
CA ARG A 60 -1.40 -7.03 5.60
C ARG A 60 -0.11 -6.22 5.72
N PRO A 61 0.59 -6.27 6.87
CA PRO A 61 1.94 -5.74 6.96
C PRO A 61 2.86 -6.43 5.94
N GLU A 62 3.68 -5.67 5.25
CA GLU A 62 4.77 -6.21 4.43
C GLU A 62 5.81 -6.80 5.37
N LEU A 63 6.24 -8.04 5.13
CA LEU A 63 7.21 -8.72 5.98
C LEU A 63 8.61 -8.64 5.36
N GLY A 64 9.60 -8.23 6.16
CA GLY A 64 11.01 -8.31 5.80
C GLY A 64 11.57 -9.73 5.90
N ARG A 65 12.88 -9.87 5.66
CA ARG A 65 13.59 -11.17 5.64
C ARG A 65 13.46 -12.00 6.92
N GLU A 66 13.26 -11.34 8.06
CA GLU A 66 13.15 -11.99 9.37
C GLU A 66 11.70 -12.28 9.78
N GLY A 67 10.73 -12.04 8.89
CA GLY A 67 9.30 -12.20 9.18
C GLY A 67 8.71 -11.09 10.06
N ALA A 68 9.50 -10.07 10.40
CA ALA A 68 9.01 -8.85 11.05
C ALA A 68 8.46 -7.86 10.02
N PRO A 69 7.47 -7.01 10.39
CA PRO A 69 7.00 -5.94 9.51
C PRO A 69 8.16 -5.08 9.02
N GLU A 70 8.23 -4.85 7.72
CA GLU A 70 9.20 -3.96 7.12
C GLU A 70 8.98 -2.53 7.63
N ARG A 71 10.09 -1.83 7.86
CA ARG A 71 10.12 -0.47 8.38
C ARG A 71 10.88 0.41 7.42
N ARG A 72 10.30 1.55 7.06
CA ARG A 72 10.98 2.56 6.25
C ARG A 72 12.19 3.11 7.01
N ALA A 73 13.34 3.20 6.35
CA ALA A 73 14.58 3.62 6.98
C ALA A 73 14.55 5.07 7.50
N ASP A 74 13.83 5.95 6.82
CA ASP A 74 13.84 7.39 7.09
C ASP A 74 13.06 7.76 8.36
N ASP A 75 11.91 7.13 8.59
CA ASP A 75 10.94 7.53 9.62
C ASP A 75 10.36 6.35 10.42
N GLY A 76 10.73 5.10 10.12
CA GLY A 76 10.20 3.91 10.80
C GLY A 76 8.76 3.57 10.46
N ALA A 77 8.17 4.20 9.43
CA ALA A 77 6.82 3.90 8.96
C ALA A 77 6.67 2.39 8.67
N THR A 78 5.53 1.81 9.07
CA THR A 78 5.20 0.41 8.79
C THR A 78 4.93 0.23 7.30
N GLY A 79 5.52 -0.82 6.72
CA GLY A 79 5.24 -1.25 5.36
C GLY A 79 3.96 -2.06 5.32
N TRP A 80 3.12 -1.77 4.33
CA TRP A 80 1.86 -2.45 4.09
C TRP A 80 1.82 -2.97 2.67
N SER A 81 1.08 -4.06 2.46
CA SER A 81 0.81 -4.56 1.13
C SER A 81 -0.59 -5.11 0.98
N CYS A 82 -1.14 -4.98 -0.22
CA CYS A 82 -2.40 -5.58 -0.60
C CYS A 82 -2.27 -6.35 -1.90
N ALA A 83 -2.96 -7.49 -1.99
CA ALA A 83 -2.98 -8.30 -3.20
C ALA A 83 -3.62 -7.51 -4.36
N LEU A 84 -3.10 -7.73 -5.56
CA LEU A 84 -3.63 -7.25 -6.82
C LEU A 84 -4.03 -8.47 -7.67
N GLY A 85 -5.13 -8.34 -8.42
CA GLY A 85 -5.64 -9.45 -9.23
C GLY A 85 -6.26 -10.59 -8.40
N GLU A 86 -6.74 -11.62 -9.10
CA GLU A 86 -7.43 -12.76 -8.46
C GLU A 86 -6.48 -13.76 -7.81
N ASP A 87 -5.28 -13.91 -8.36
CA ASP A 87 -4.27 -14.87 -7.85
C ASP A 87 -3.53 -14.35 -6.61
N GLY A 88 -3.56 -13.03 -6.38
CA GLY A 88 -2.98 -12.37 -5.21
C GLY A 88 -1.46 -12.50 -5.07
N ASP A 89 -0.80 -12.93 -6.13
CA ASP A 89 0.64 -13.12 -6.26
C ASP A 89 1.39 -11.79 -6.39
N LEU A 90 0.80 -10.85 -7.12
CA LEU A 90 1.26 -9.47 -7.21
C LEU A 90 0.67 -8.63 -6.08
N ARG A 91 1.48 -7.81 -5.43
CA ARG A 91 1.05 -6.97 -4.31
C ARG A 91 1.48 -5.53 -4.52
N LEU A 92 0.58 -4.59 -4.27
CA LEU A 92 0.90 -3.17 -4.16
C LEU A 92 1.42 -2.89 -2.75
N ARG A 93 2.60 -2.26 -2.65
CA ARG A 93 3.23 -1.95 -1.36
C ARG A 93 3.25 -0.44 -1.11
N TRP A 94 3.06 -0.04 0.14
CA TRP A 94 3.10 1.37 0.53
C TRP A 94 3.56 1.59 1.96
N TRP A 95 3.93 2.84 2.25
CA TRP A 95 4.18 3.33 3.60
C TRP A 95 3.05 4.24 4.05
N THR A 96 2.68 4.14 5.32
CA THR A 96 1.87 5.16 6.01
C THR A 96 2.80 5.99 6.88
N ARG A 97 3.14 7.18 6.43
CA ARG A 97 4.10 8.08 7.10
C ARG A 97 3.47 8.72 8.34
N ASP A 98 4.32 9.23 9.23
CA ASP A 98 3.86 9.83 10.49
C ASP A 98 3.00 11.09 10.31
N ASP A 99 3.24 11.84 9.22
CA ASP A 99 2.42 12.98 8.79
C ASP A 99 1.07 12.58 8.18
N GLY A 100 0.77 11.27 8.10
CA GLY A 100 -0.46 10.75 7.49
C GLY A 100 -0.40 10.63 5.97
N ALA A 101 0.74 10.96 5.33
CA ALA A 101 0.95 10.76 3.91
C ALA A 101 1.02 9.26 3.56
N ILE A 102 0.51 8.92 2.38
CA ILE A 102 0.68 7.60 1.78
C ILE A 102 1.76 7.71 0.72
N GLU A 103 2.77 6.84 0.81
CA GLU A 103 3.81 6.71 -0.20
C GLU A 103 3.67 5.34 -0.88
N LEU A 104 3.18 5.32 -2.13
CA LEU A 104 3.11 4.09 -2.92
C LEU A 104 4.52 3.71 -3.35
N ARG A 105 5.02 2.59 -2.84
CA ARG A 105 6.42 2.20 -2.99
C ARG A 105 6.68 1.59 -4.36
N ASP A 106 6.06 0.45 -4.62
CA ASP A 106 6.25 -0.39 -5.81
C ASP A 106 5.18 -1.50 -5.87
N LEU A 107 5.30 -2.37 -6.87
CA LEU A 107 4.57 -3.62 -6.98
C LEU A 107 5.58 -4.77 -6.85
N ALA A 108 5.22 -5.83 -6.12
CA ALA A 108 6.07 -6.99 -5.92
C ALA A 108 5.26 -8.29 -5.98
N GLY A 109 5.75 -9.29 -6.72
CA GLY A 109 5.13 -10.60 -6.84
C GLY A 109 5.75 -11.49 -7.90
#